data_AF-A0A1X4NHC1-F1
#
_entry.id   AF-A0A1X4NHC1-F1
#
_cell.length_a   1.000
_cell.length_b   1.000
_cell.length_c   1.000
_cell.angle_alpha   90.00
_cell.angle_beta   90.00
_cell.angle_gamma   90.00
#
_symmetry.space_group_name_H-M   'P 1'
#
loop_
_entity.id
_entity.type
_entity.pdbx_description
1 polymer ?
#
loop_
_entity_poly.entity_id
_entity_poly.type
_entity_poly.pdbx_seq_one_letter_code
_entity_poly.pdbx_strand_id
1 'polypeptide(L)'
;MQDTLKRLDVMQRETPETFSGFNQMGRAAKTNGALDEKTKELIALGIAISTRCDSCIAFHVKSLVRLRTTREEFCEALAMIAYMGGGPSVAFSAKALEAYDEFTGGPAGSSV
;
A
#
# COMPACT_ATOMS: atom_id res chain seq x y z
N MET A 1 10.70 1.08 -7.01
CA MET A 1 10.47 0.17 -5.85
C MET A 1 11.71 -0.64 -5.44
N GLN A 2 12.41 -1.31 -6.37
CA GLN A 2 13.54 -2.20 -6.01
C GLN A 2 14.67 -1.50 -5.26
N ASP A 3 14.95 -0.24 -5.58
CA ASP A 3 16.02 0.50 -4.92
C ASP A 3 15.70 0.87 -3.47
N THR A 4 14.44 1.26 -3.19
CA THR A 4 13.98 1.52 -1.81
C THR A 4 14.05 0.26 -0.96
N LEU A 5 13.62 -0.90 -1.50
CA LEU A 5 13.69 -2.19 -0.81
C LEU A 5 15.13 -2.55 -0.42
N LYS A 6 16.08 -2.41 -1.36
CA LYS A 6 17.50 -2.67 -1.11
C LYS A 6 18.05 -1.76 -0.01
N ARG A 7 17.66 -0.47 0.00
CA ARG A 7 18.12 0.48 1.02
C ARG A 7 17.49 0.24 2.39
N LEU A 8 16.24 -0.23 2.46
CA LEU A 8 15.60 -0.62 3.71
C LEU A 8 16.31 -1.83 4.35
N ASP A 9 16.73 -2.82 3.56
CA ASP A 9 17.53 -3.96 4.07
C ASP A 9 18.88 -3.50 4.66
N VAL A 10 19.57 -2.59 4.00
CA VAL A 10 20.80 -1.99 4.55
C VAL A 10 20.52 -1.25 5.86
N MET A 11 19.51 -0.38 5.87
CA MET A 11 19.14 0.40 7.07
C MET A 11 18.73 -0.52 8.23
N GLN A 12 18.03 -1.61 7.95
CA GLN A 12 17.64 -2.60 8.95
C GLN A 12 18.87 -3.28 9.58
N ARG A 13 19.90 -3.59 8.79
CA ARG A 13 21.16 -4.17 9.30
C ARG A 13 21.96 -3.17 10.13
N GLU A 14 21.92 -1.89 9.77
CA GLU A 14 22.61 -0.82 10.50
C GLU A 14 21.87 -0.38 11.77
N THR A 15 20.54 -0.53 11.82
CA THR A 15 19.70 -0.10 12.95
C THR A 15 18.73 -1.21 13.42
N PRO A 16 19.25 -2.39 13.82
CA PRO A 16 18.43 -3.59 14.04
C PRO A 16 17.40 -3.44 15.17
N GLU A 17 17.75 -2.74 16.26
CA GLU A 17 16.83 -2.53 17.38
C GLU A 17 15.63 -1.66 16.98
N THR A 18 15.88 -0.56 16.26
CA THR A 18 14.84 0.33 15.74
C THR A 18 13.89 -0.43 14.81
N PHE A 19 14.43 -1.19 13.85
CA PHE A 19 13.61 -1.98 12.93
C PHE A 19 12.86 -3.12 13.64
N SER A 20 13.43 -3.72 14.69
CA SER A 20 12.73 -4.72 15.50
C SER A 20 11.48 -4.12 16.13
N GLY A 21 11.61 -2.96 16.79
CA GLY A 21 10.49 -2.24 17.40
C GLY A 21 9.44 -1.81 16.37
N PHE A 22 9.88 -1.23 15.26
CA PHE A 22 8.99 -0.83 14.17
C PHE A 22 8.21 -2.03 13.58
N ASN A 23 8.89 -3.15 13.35
CA ASN A 23 8.26 -4.37 12.84
C ASN A 23 7.27 -4.96 13.87
N GLN A 24 7.59 -4.90 15.17
CA GLN A 24 6.66 -5.34 16.21
C GLN A 24 5.39 -4.50 16.23
N MET A 25 5.52 -3.18 16.17
CA MET A 25 4.39 -2.26 16.07
C MET A 25 3.53 -2.57 14.84
N GLY A 26 4.16 -2.75 13.67
CA GLY A 26 3.46 -3.09 12.44
C GLY A 26 2.70 -4.42 12.51
N ARG A 27 3.28 -5.46 13.13
CA ARG A 27 2.59 -6.75 13.35
C ARG A 27 1.38 -6.61 14.27
N ALA A 28 1.54 -5.89 15.38
CA ALA A 28 0.47 -5.67 16.34
C ALA A 28 -0.70 -4.90 15.69
N ALA A 29 -0.41 -3.82 14.97
CA ALA A 29 -1.42 -3.01 14.30
C ALA A 29 -2.25 -3.82 13.29
N LYS A 30 -1.61 -4.73 12.54
CA LYS A 30 -2.24 -5.55 11.48
C LYS A 30 -2.94 -6.82 11.96
N THR A 31 -2.80 -7.18 13.23
CA THR A 31 -3.46 -8.37 13.79
C THR A 31 -4.99 -8.25 13.69
N ASN A 32 -5.68 -9.29 13.21
CA ASN A 32 -7.14 -9.29 13.12
C ASN A 32 -7.80 -9.04 14.48
N GLY A 33 -8.91 -8.28 14.48
CA GLY A 33 -9.70 -7.97 15.67
C GLY A 33 -11.08 -7.45 15.29
N ALA A 34 -11.50 -6.33 15.89
CA ALA A 34 -12.74 -5.64 15.48
C ALA A 34 -12.74 -5.20 14.00
N LEU A 35 -11.54 -4.97 13.44
CA LEU A 35 -11.31 -4.82 12.01
C LEU A 35 -10.36 -5.92 11.55
N ASP A 36 -10.63 -6.48 10.38
CA ASP A 36 -9.75 -7.46 9.74
C ASP A 36 -8.50 -6.79 9.10
N GLU A 37 -7.51 -7.59 8.75
CA GLU A 37 -6.25 -7.12 8.15
C GLU A 37 -6.51 -6.40 6.82
N LYS A 38 -7.48 -6.87 6.01
CA LYS A 38 -7.83 -6.24 4.73
C LYS A 38 -8.30 -4.81 4.94
N THR A 39 -9.24 -4.60 5.86
CA THR A 39 -9.76 -3.27 6.19
C THR A 39 -8.64 -2.35 6.69
N LYS A 40 -7.74 -2.86 7.52
CA LYS A 40 -6.59 -2.10 8.03
C LYS A 40 -5.60 -1.73 6.93
N GLU A 41 -5.34 -2.62 5.97
CA GLU A 41 -4.49 -2.35 4.81
C GLU A 41 -5.13 -1.33 3.85
N LEU A 42 -6.46 -1.30 3.70
CA LEU A 42 -7.15 -0.25 2.94
C LEU A 42 -7.00 1.13 3.61
N ILE A 43 -7.07 1.20 4.95
CA ILE A 43 -6.77 2.42 5.70
C ILE A 43 -5.31 2.84 5.46
N ALA A 44 -4.37 1.90 5.55
CA ALA A 44 -2.96 2.16 5.34
C ALA A 44 -2.66 2.65 3.91
N LEU A 45 -3.34 2.10 2.89
CA LEU A 45 -3.28 2.58 1.52
C LEU A 45 -3.76 4.03 1.41
N GLY A 46 -4.87 4.38 2.05
CA GLY A 46 -5.35 5.76 2.11
C GLY A 46 -4.32 6.73 2.70
N ILE A 47 -3.64 6.32 3.78
CA ILE A 47 -2.56 7.09 4.40
C ILE A 47 -1.37 7.21 3.44
N ALA A 48 -0.95 6.13 2.79
CA ALA A 48 0.14 6.11 1.82
C ALA A 48 -0.11 7.06 0.63
N ILE A 49 -1.35 7.09 0.11
CA ILE A 49 -1.77 8.02 -0.95
C ILE A 49 -1.78 9.46 -0.42
N SER A 50 -2.35 9.70 0.76
CA SER A 50 -2.42 11.06 1.34
C SER A 50 -1.03 11.67 1.60
N THR A 51 -0.06 10.82 1.95
CA THR A 51 1.34 11.18 2.20
C THR A 51 2.20 11.14 0.94
N ARG A 52 1.62 10.77 -0.21
CA ARG A 52 2.28 10.75 -1.53
C ARG A 52 3.53 9.86 -1.55
N CYS A 53 3.49 8.76 -0.80
CA CYS A 53 4.61 7.84 -0.65
C CYS A 53 4.48 6.68 -1.65
N ASP A 54 5.14 6.79 -2.81
CA ASP A 54 5.10 5.77 -3.88
C ASP A 54 5.51 4.36 -3.38
N SER A 55 6.53 4.28 -2.54
CA SER A 55 6.97 3.01 -1.96
C SER A 55 5.91 2.43 -1.01
N CYS A 56 5.33 3.25 -0.14
CA CYS A 56 4.26 2.86 0.78
C CYS A 56 3.03 2.36 0.02
N ILE A 57 2.64 3.03 -1.06
CA ILE A 57 1.55 2.61 -1.94
C ILE A 57 1.82 1.19 -2.43
N ALA A 58 2.98 0.95 -3.05
CA ALA A 58 3.31 -0.37 -3.58
C ALA A 58 3.31 -1.46 -2.49
N PHE A 59 3.82 -1.17 -1.28
CA PHE A 59 3.81 -2.12 -0.16
C PHE A 59 2.40 -2.51 0.28
N HIS A 60 1.51 -1.54 0.43
CA HIS A 60 0.14 -1.79 0.89
C HIS A 60 -0.71 -2.43 -0.20
N VAL A 61 -0.53 -2.04 -1.47
CA VAL A 61 -1.17 -2.72 -2.60
C VAL A 61 -0.76 -4.19 -2.70
N LYS A 62 0.54 -4.50 -2.58
CA LYS A 62 1.02 -5.89 -2.55
C LYS A 62 0.40 -6.70 -1.41
N SER A 63 0.20 -6.06 -0.25
CA SER A 63 -0.45 -6.69 0.90
C SER A 63 -1.92 -6.95 0.64
N LEU A 64 -2.64 -6.00 0.04
CA LEU A 64 -4.05 -6.14 -0.34
C LEU A 64 -4.26 -7.26 -1.37
N VAL A 65 -3.36 -7.39 -2.35
CA VAL A 65 -3.38 -8.49 -3.33
C VAL A 65 -3.16 -9.84 -2.64
N ARG A 66 -2.19 -9.95 -1.71
CA ARG A 66 -1.98 -11.16 -0.90
C ARG A 66 -3.22 -11.51 -0.07
N LEU A 67 -3.95 -10.51 0.41
CA LEU A 67 -5.19 -10.66 1.18
C LEU A 67 -6.42 -10.90 0.30
N ARG A 68 -6.24 -11.11 -1.01
CA ARG A 68 -7.30 -11.38 -1.98
C ARG A 68 -8.38 -10.29 -2.00
N THR A 69 -7.94 -9.04 -1.87
CA THR A 69 -8.81 -7.89 -2.14
C THR A 69 -9.22 -7.93 -3.60
N THR A 70 -10.51 -7.80 -3.91
CA THR A 70 -10.96 -7.79 -5.31
C THR A 70 -10.70 -6.44 -5.96
N ARG A 71 -10.75 -6.39 -7.29
CA ARG A 71 -10.60 -5.12 -8.02
C ARG A 71 -11.71 -4.14 -7.64
N GLU A 72 -12.93 -4.64 -7.45
CA GLU A 72 -14.09 -3.86 -7.05
C GLU A 72 -13.89 -3.23 -5.66
N GLU A 73 -13.51 -4.03 -4.65
CA GLU A 73 -13.19 -3.54 -3.31
C GLU A 73 -12.07 -2.48 -3.36
N PHE A 74 -11.04 -2.73 -4.16
CA PHE A 74 -9.90 -1.81 -4.31
C PHE A 74 -10.31 -0.49 -4.96
N CYS A 75 -11.07 -0.53 -6.05
CA CYS A 75 -11.56 0.66 -6.75
C CYS A 75 -12.54 1.49 -5.91
N GLU A 76 -13.42 0.84 -5.13
CA GLU A 76 -14.33 1.55 -4.20
C GLU A 76 -13.54 2.33 -3.15
N ALA A 77 -12.48 1.73 -2.58
CA ALA A 77 -11.61 2.43 -1.65
C ALA A 77 -10.88 3.61 -2.32
N LEU A 78 -10.33 3.41 -3.53
CA LEU A 78 -9.66 4.48 -4.28
C LEU A 78 -10.59 5.65 -4.60
N ALA A 79 -11.86 5.39 -4.91
CA ALA A 79 -12.86 6.43 -5.15
C ALA A 79 -13.05 7.32 -3.91
N MET A 80 -13.17 6.71 -2.72
CA MET A 80 -13.27 7.45 -1.45
C MET A 80 -12.00 8.24 -1.13
N ILE A 81 -10.83 7.64 -1.31
CA ILE A 81 -9.54 8.30 -1.07
C ILE A 81 -9.35 9.49 -2.02
N ALA A 82 -9.71 9.33 -3.30
CA ALA A 82 -9.64 10.39 -4.30
C ALA A 82 -10.61 11.54 -3.98
N TYR A 83 -11.85 11.24 -3.62
CA TYR A 83 -12.85 12.24 -3.23
C TYR A 83 -12.37 13.09 -2.05
N MET A 84 -11.91 12.45 -0.97
CA MET A 84 -11.50 13.16 0.24
C MET A 84 -10.13 13.85 0.10
N GLY A 85 -9.26 13.34 -0.76
CA GLY A 85 -7.89 13.81 -0.90
C GLY A 85 -7.63 14.73 -2.10
N GLY A 86 -8.65 15.01 -2.92
CA GLY A 86 -8.60 15.94 -4.05
C GLY A 86 -7.63 15.55 -5.16
N GLY A 87 -7.28 16.52 -6.01
CA GLY A 87 -6.46 16.31 -7.21
C GLY A 87 -5.16 15.50 -7.00
N PRO A 88 -4.35 15.77 -5.95
CA PRO A 88 -3.17 14.95 -5.67
C PRO A 88 -3.52 13.49 -5.39
N SER A 89 -4.56 13.23 -4.60
CA SER A 89 -4.94 11.84 -4.28
C SER A 89 -5.51 11.11 -5.50
N VAL A 90 -6.16 11.80 -6.44
CA VAL A 90 -6.54 11.21 -7.74
C VAL A 90 -5.30 10.68 -8.47
N ALA A 91 -4.23 11.48 -8.58
CA ALA A 91 -3.01 11.07 -9.29
C ALA A 91 -2.30 9.88 -8.60
N PHE A 92 -2.22 9.88 -7.27
CA PHE A 92 -1.60 8.79 -6.52
C PHE A 92 -2.50 7.54 -6.42
N SER A 93 -3.83 7.69 -6.47
CA SER A 93 -4.76 6.56 -6.64
C SER A 93 -4.57 5.87 -8.00
N ALA A 94 -4.29 6.62 -9.07
CA ALA A 94 -3.98 6.03 -10.37
C ALA A 94 -2.71 5.16 -10.31
N LYS A 95 -1.66 5.62 -9.63
CA LYS A 95 -0.45 4.81 -9.37
C LYS A 95 -0.73 3.57 -8.51
N ALA A 96 -1.65 3.68 -7.55
CA ALA A 96 -2.06 2.53 -6.74
C ALA A 96 -2.78 1.47 -7.59
N LEU A 97 -3.61 1.90 -8.55
CA LEU A 97 -4.26 1.02 -9.51
C LEU A 97 -3.26 0.35 -10.45
N GLU A 98 -2.29 1.10 -10.98
CA GLU A 98 -1.19 0.55 -11.77
C GLU A 98 -0.43 -0.54 -11.00
N ALA A 99 -0.04 -0.27 -9.75
CA ALA A 99 0.62 -1.25 -8.90
C ALA A 99 -0.25 -2.49 -8.64
N TYR A 100 -1.56 -2.33 -8.49
CA TYR A 100 -2.48 -3.45 -8.28
C TYR A 100 -2.51 -4.35 -9.53
N ASP A 101 -2.48 -3.75 -10.71
CA ASP A 101 -2.48 -4.46 -11.99
C ASP A 101 -1.17 -5.20 -12.22
N GLU A 102 -0.04 -4.58 -11.89
CA GLU A 102 1.28 -5.24 -11.89
C GLU A 102 1.30 -6.49 -11.00
N PHE A 103 0.76 -6.41 -9.77
CA PHE A 103 0.78 -7.52 -8.83
C PHE A 103 -0.25 -8.62 -9.12
N THR A 104 -1.31 -8.32 -9.87
CA THR A 104 -2.36 -9.29 -10.22
C THR A 104 -2.21 -9.87 -11.62
N GLY A 105 -1.28 -9.35 -12.44
CA GLY A 105 -1.19 -9.69 -13.86
C GLY A 105 -2.41 -9.20 -14.64
N GLY A 106 -3.09 -8.16 -14.13
CA GLY A 106 -4.23 -7.49 -14.74
C GLY A 106 -3.85 -6.79 -16.05
N PRO A 107 -4.81 -6.19 -16.76
CA PRO A 107 -4.56 -5.64 -18.09
C PRO A 107 -3.45 -4.59 -17.99
N ALA A 108 -2.27 -4.94 -18.53
CA ALA A 108 -1.17 -4.02 -18.72
C ALA A 108 -1.75 -2.78 -19.39
N GLY A 109 -1.53 -1.61 -18.77
CA GLY A 109 -2.04 -0.35 -19.27
C GLY A 109 -1.84 -0.26 -20.77
N SER A 110 -2.94 -0.09 -21.50
CA SER A 110 -2.91 0.34 -22.89
C SER A 110 -2.03 1.57 -22.93
N SER A 111 -0.85 1.44 -23.53
CA SER A 111 0.04 2.56 -23.81
C SER A 111 -0.74 3.58 -24.63
N VAL A 112 -1.02 4.74 -24.04
CA VAL A 112 -1.32 5.98 -24.78
C VAL A 112 -0.27 6.99 -24.40
#